data_AF-A0A950V8E5-F1
#
_entry.id   AF-A0A950V8E5-F1
#
_cell.length_a   1.000
_cell.length_b   1.000
_cell.length_c   1.000
_cell.angle_alpha   90.00
_cell.angle_beta   90.00
_cell.angle_gamma   90.00
#
_symmetry.space_group_name_H-M   'P 1'
#
loop_
_entity.id
_entity.type
_entity.pdbx_description
1 polymer ?
#
loop_
_entity_poly.entity_id
_entity_poly.type
_entity_poly.pdbx_seq_one_letter_code
_entity_poly.pdbx_strand_id
1 'polypeptide(L)'
;MNSSGIGPVKPGWGRILTFALDGKTALKAPPFGHKDPPQPAITAKQDSTVVRAGAVLFQGHCFICHGLNAVAGPLPDLRCSSRQVLDSFASIVLGGTKASDGMPSFSKILSADDVRAIRAYVIARSQETAKPTQISQRP
;
A
#
# COMPACT_ATOMS: atom_id res chain seq x y z
N MET A 1 -14.43 -6.22 -22.39
CA MET A 1 -14.51 -4.82 -21.89
C MET A 1 -13.31 -4.55 -20.98
N ASN A 2 -12.59 -3.45 -21.18
CA ASN A 2 -11.56 -3.00 -20.24
C ASN A 2 -12.26 -2.24 -19.11
N SER A 3 -12.68 -2.96 -18.07
CA SER A 3 -13.29 -2.35 -16.89
C SER A 3 -12.24 -1.54 -16.13
N SER A 4 -12.44 -0.22 -16.03
CA SER A 4 -11.60 0.66 -15.23
C SER A 4 -11.61 0.18 -13.78
N GLY A 5 -10.42 -0.08 -13.20
CA GLY A 5 -10.26 -0.46 -11.79
C GLY A 5 -10.09 -1.95 -11.49
N ILE A 6 -10.14 -2.85 -12.49
CA ILE A 6 -9.83 -4.28 -12.30
C ILE A 6 -8.58 -4.63 -13.12
N GLY A 7 -7.45 -4.76 -12.43
CA GLY A 7 -6.15 -5.10 -12.99
C GLY A 7 -5.00 -4.67 -12.07
N PRO A 8 -3.76 -5.14 -12.31
CA PRO A 8 -2.59 -4.62 -11.60
C PRO A 8 -2.57 -3.09 -11.73
N VAL A 9 -2.38 -2.43 -10.59
CA VAL A 9 -2.37 -0.98 -10.41
C VAL A 9 -1.58 -0.30 -11.54
N LYS A 10 -2.03 0.88 -11.99
CA LYS A 10 -1.25 1.76 -12.87
C LYS A 10 -1.27 3.18 -12.31
N PRO A 11 -0.19 3.70 -11.70
CA PRO A 11 0.00 5.12 -11.59
C PRO A 11 0.41 5.58 -12.97
N GLY A 12 -0.48 6.32 -13.59
CA GLY A 12 -0.08 7.16 -14.70
C GLY A 12 0.88 8.19 -14.12
N TRP A 13 2.16 8.11 -14.49
CA TRP A 13 2.79 9.36 -14.94
C TRP A 13 1.80 9.89 -15.97
N GLY A 14 1.02 10.93 -15.65
CA GLY A 14 0.12 11.50 -16.63
C GLY A 14 0.97 11.85 -17.85
N ARG A 15 0.71 11.19 -18.99
CA ARG A 15 1.45 11.46 -20.23
C ARG A 15 0.45 11.90 -21.28
N ILE A 16 0.81 12.96 -21.98
CA ILE A 16 0.17 13.30 -23.24
C ILE A 16 0.88 12.49 -24.30
N LEU A 17 0.15 11.61 -24.98
CA LEU A 17 0.64 10.86 -26.12
C LEU A 17 0.13 11.53 -27.39
N THR A 18 1.04 11.85 -28.30
CA THR A 18 0.70 12.45 -29.61
C THR A 18 0.99 11.44 -30.70
N PHE A 19 0.12 11.37 -31.70
CA PHE A 19 0.17 10.39 -32.79
C PHE A 19 0.21 11.10 -34.13
N ALA A 20 0.83 10.47 -35.13
CA ALA A 20 0.85 10.92 -36.52
C ALA A 20 0.77 9.69 -37.45
N LEU A 21 0.29 9.89 -38.69
CA LEU A 21 0.33 8.85 -39.71
C LEU A 21 1.78 8.36 -39.89
N ASP A 22 1.94 7.05 -40.01
CA ASP A 22 3.24 6.36 -40.14
C ASP A 22 4.24 6.60 -38.99
N GLY A 23 3.79 7.09 -37.83
CA GLY A 23 4.63 7.25 -36.64
C GLY A 23 5.15 5.89 -36.12
N LYS A 24 6.49 5.77 -35.96
CA LYS A 24 7.16 4.52 -35.55
C LYS A 24 7.74 4.55 -34.14
N THR A 25 7.44 5.59 -33.36
CA THR A 25 8.01 5.75 -32.01
C THR A 25 7.41 4.73 -31.04
N ALA A 26 8.27 3.91 -30.46
CA ALA A 26 7.88 2.98 -29.40
C ALA A 26 7.80 3.68 -28.03
N LEU A 27 6.69 3.50 -27.33
CA LEU A 27 6.53 3.98 -25.95
C LEU A 27 7.35 3.11 -24.99
N LYS A 28 8.36 3.69 -24.34
CA LYS A 28 9.04 3.05 -23.20
C LYS A 28 8.19 3.21 -21.94
N ALA A 29 7.52 2.12 -21.54
CA ALA A 29 6.79 2.08 -20.28
C ALA A 29 7.80 2.12 -19.11
N PRO A 30 7.65 3.03 -18.13
CA PRO A 30 8.48 3.02 -16.95
C PRO A 30 8.20 1.76 -16.13
N PRO A 31 9.18 1.23 -15.37
CA PRO A 31 8.91 0.18 -14.40
C PRO A 31 7.87 0.69 -13.40
N PHE A 32 6.88 -0.15 -13.10
CA PHE A 32 5.83 0.18 -12.16
C PHE A 32 5.59 -0.95 -11.15
N GLY A 33 5.36 -0.57 -9.89
CA GLY A 33 5.04 -1.45 -8.78
C GLY A 33 6.26 -2.22 -8.28
N HIS A 34 6.05 -3.01 -7.23
CA HIS A 34 7.01 -4.02 -6.79
C HIS A 34 6.63 -5.35 -7.44
N LYS A 35 7.59 -6.01 -8.10
CA LYS A 35 7.41 -7.35 -8.68
C LYS A 35 7.67 -8.45 -7.66
N ASP A 36 8.55 -8.16 -6.73
CA ASP A 36 8.98 -9.09 -5.70
C ASP A 36 8.05 -9.02 -4.47
N PRO A 37 7.94 -10.11 -3.70
CA PRO A 37 7.28 -10.08 -2.40
C PRO A 37 7.84 -8.98 -1.50
N PRO A 38 7.03 -8.39 -0.60
CA PRO A 38 7.52 -7.42 0.36
C PRO A 38 8.66 -8.02 1.19
N GLN A 39 9.68 -7.21 1.47
CA GLN A 39 10.71 -7.54 2.44
C GLN A 39 10.40 -6.83 3.76
N PRO A 40 10.02 -7.56 4.84
CA PRO A 40 9.60 -6.92 6.08
C PRO A 40 10.74 -6.12 6.71
N ALA A 41 10.58 -4.80 6.77
CA ALA A 41 11.52 -3.91 7.45
C ALA A 41 11.49 -4.08 8.99
N ILE A 42 10.43 -4.72 9.52
CA ILE A 42 10.27 -5.10 10.92
C ILE A 42 9.82 -6.56 10.97
N THR A 43 10.57 -7.39 11.70
CA THR A 43 10.30 -8.84 11.86
C THR A 43 9.70 -9.21 13.23
N ALA A 44 9.55 -8.24 14.13
CA ALA A 44 8.92 -8.47 15.43
C ALA A 44 7.48 -8.94 15.26
N LYS A 45 7.11 -10.01 15.99
CA LYS A 45 5.74 -10.53 16.01
C LYS A 45 4.80 -9.51 16.62
N GLN A 46 3.65 -9.31 15.98
CA GLN A 46 2.62 -8.39 16.45
C GLN A 46 1.55 -9.17 17.24
N ASP A 47 0.93 -8.51 18.22
CA ASP A 47 -0.19 -9.09 18.96
C ASP A 47 -1.39 -9.32 18.03
N SER A 48 -1.98 -10.52 18.03
CA SER A 48 -3.04 -10.90 17.09
C SER A 48 -4.34 -10.13 17.31
N THR A 49 -4.63 -9.72 18.54
CA THR A 49 -5.82 -8.91 18.86
C THR A 49 -5.66 -7.49 18.33
N VAL A 50 -4.47 -6.91 18.50
CA VAL A 50 -4.10 -5.59 17.97
C VAL A 50 -4.10 -5.60 16.44
N VAL A 51 -3.54 -6.64 15.82
CA VAL A 51 -3.55 -6.82 14.35
C VAL A 51 -4.98 -6.88 13.82
N ARG A 52 -5.88 -7.61 14.49
CA ARG A 52 -7.28 -7.73 14.07
C ARG A 52 -8.02 -6.39 14.19
N ALA A 53 -7.81 -5.63 15.26
CA ALA A 53 -8.37 -4.28 15.39
C ALA A 53 -7.83 -3.36 14.28
N GLY A 54 -6.52 -3.41 14.02
CA GLY A 54 -5.87 -2.66 12.96
C GLY A 54 -6.39 -2.99 11.56
N ALA A 55 -6.72 -4.26 11.29
CA ALA A 55 -7.30 -4.68 10.03
C ALA A 55 -8.66 -4.02 9.74
N VAL A 56 -9.53 -3.94 10.75
CA VAL A 56 -10.84 -3.29 10.64
C VAL A 56 -10.68 -1.79 10.37
N LEU A 57 -9.81 -1.13 11.13
CA LEU A 57 -9.53 0.30 10.95
C LEU A 57 -8.92 0.60 9.58
N PHE A 58 -7.96 -0.22 9.13
CA PHE A 58 -7.35 -0.11 7.82
C PHE A 58 -8.41 -0.22 6.70
N GLN A 59 -9.34 -1.17 6.84
CA GLN A 59 -10.45 -1.35 5.90
C GLN A 59 -11.45 -0.19 5.92
N GLY A 60 -11.58 0.53 7.05
CA GLY A 60 -12.44 1.71 7.13
C GLY A 60 -11.81 2.98 6.55
N HIS A 61 -10.48 3.13 6.65
CA HIS A 61 -9.84 4.44 6.46
C HIS A 61 -8.72 4.47 5.41
N CYS A 62 -8.09 3.34 5.11
CA CYS A 62 -6.84 3.31 4.34
C CYS A 62 -6.98 2.58 2.99
N PHE A 63 -7.87 1.58 2.91
CA PHE A 63 -7.89 0.64 1.78
C PHE A 63 -8.21 1.27 0.42
N ILE A 64 -8.99 2.36 0.38
CA ILE A 64 -9.38 3.02 -0.88
C ILE A 64 -8.13 3.47 -1.65
N CYS A 65 -7.13 3.97 -0.92
CA CYS A 65 -5.90 4.49 -1.51
C CYS A 65 -4.77 3.45 -1.51
N HIS A 66 -4.61 2.72 -0.41
CA HIS A 66 -3.51 1.77 -0.20
C HIS A 66 -3.85 0.32 -0.56
N GLY A 67 -5.06 0.09 -1.06
CA GLY A 67 -5.54 -1.19 -1.58
C GLY A 67 -6.03 -2.16 -0.52
N LEU A 68 -6.79 -3.16 -0.97
CA LEU A 68 -7.38 -4.19 -0.10
C LEU A 68 -6.26 -5.01 0.56
N ASN A 69 -6.38 -5.28 1.86
CA ASN A 69 -5.37 -6.01 2.64
C ASN A 69 -3.96 -5.37 2.63
N ALA A 70 -3.89 -4.05 2.43
CA ALA A 70 -2.66 -3.29 2.18
C ALA A 70 -1.87 -3.72 0.94
N VAL A 71 -2.46 -4.55 0.08
CA VAL A 71 -1.93 -4.91 -1.24
C VAL A 71 -2.29 -3.78 -2.18
N ALA A 72 -1.28 -3.05 -2.66
CA ALA A 72 -1.37 -1.76 -3.35
C ALA A 72 -2.69 -1.42 -4.07
N GLY A 73 -3.14 -0.18 -3.89
CA GLY A 73 -4.10 0.53 -4.76
C GLY A 73 -3.35 1.53 -5.66
N PRO A 74 -3.92 2.66 -6.09
CA PRO A 74 -3.20 3.67 -6.90
C PRO A 74 -1.99 4.33 -6.22
N LEU A 75 -1.86 4.20 -4.89
CA LEU A 75 -0.80 4.76 -4.05
C LEU A 75 0.17 3.68 -3.53
N PRO A 76 1.28 4.02 -2.83
CA PRO A 76 2.29 3.05 -2.40
C PRO A 76 1.73 1.85 -1.62
N ASP A 77 2.33 0.68 -1.87
CA ASP A 77 2.08 -0.55 -1.12
C ASP A 77 2.68 -0.43 0.28
N LEU A 78 1.83 -0.38 1.31
CA LEU A 78 2.32 -0.16 2.66
C LEU A 78 3.10 -1.36 3.21
N ARG A 79 2.96 -2.56 2.63
CA ARG A 79 3.73 -3.74 3.04
C ARG A 79 5.20 -3.63 2.66
N CYS A 80 5.51 -2.80 1.67
CA CYS A 80 6.87 -2.48 1.22
C CYS A 80 7.44 -1.21 1.90
N SER A 81 6.77 -0.68 2.93
CA SER A 81 7.25 0.50 3.65
C SER A 81 8.63 0.27 4.28
N SER A 82 9.49 1.29 4.20
CA SER A 82 10.79 1.26 4.88
C SER A 82 10.62 1.31 6.41
N ARG A 83 11.67 0.93 7.13
CA ARG A 83 11.70 1.02 8.60
C ARG A 83 11.40 2.44 9.08
N GLN A 84 12.00 3.44 8.44
CA GLN A 84 11.80 4.85 8.76
C GLN A 84 10.33 5.29 8.63
N VAL A 85 9.64 4.85 7.56
CA VAL A 85 8.21 5.15 7.36
C VAL A 85 7.38 4.51 8.47
N LEU A 86 7.64 3.24 8.78
CA LEU A 86 6.94 2.55 9.86
C LEU A 86 7.22 3.21 11.22
N ASP A 87 8.43 3.64 11.51
CA ASP A 87 8.74 4.32 12.78
C ASP A 87 8.11 5.72 12.85
N SER A 88 7.90 6.37 11.70
CA SER A 88 7.23 7.68 11.60
C SER A 88 5.71 7.60 11.40
N PHE A 89 5.11 6.41 11.54
CA PHE A 89 3.72 6.17 11.12
C PHE A 89 2.70 7.09 11.80
N ALA A 90 2.86 7.36 13.09
CA ALA A 90 1.99 8.29 13.82
C ALA A 90 2.14 9.74 13.35
N SER A 91 3.37 10.19 13.08
CA SER A 91 3.63 11.53 12.54
C SER A 91 3.03 11.70 11.14
N ILE A 92 3.01 10.63 10.34
CA ILE A 92 2.38 10.66 9.01
C ILE A 92 0.85 10.69 9.15
N VAL A 93 0.28 9.72 9.85
CA VAL A 93 -1.19 9.50 9.88
C VAL A 93 -1.90 10.53 10.76
N LEU A 94 -1.35 10.89 11.91
CA LEU A 94 -1.94 11.89 12.80
C LEU A 94 -1.33 13.26 12.57
N GLY A 95 0.01 13.33 12.52
CA GLY A 95 0.74 14.59 12.38
C GLY A 95 0.67 15.22 10.98
N GLY A 96 0.20 14.48 9.96
CA GLY A 96 -0.01 15.01 8.62
C GLY A 96 1.29 15.40 7.90
N THR A 97 2.43 14.82 8.27
CA THR A 97 3.74 15.16 7.65
C THR A 97 3.81 14.86 6.15
N LYS A 98 2.82 14.16 5.60
CA LYS A 98 2.66 13.83 4.18
C LYS A 98 1.43 14.48 3.52
N ALA A 99 0.82 15.48 4.16
CA ALA A 99 -0.37 16.16 3.64
C ALA A 99 -0.13 16.84 2.29
N SER A 100 1.05 17.45 2.08
CA SER A 100 1.45 18.05 0.80
C SER A 100 1.54 17.03 -0.34
N ASP A 101 1.80 15.77 -0.01
CA ASP A 101 1.96 14.66 -0.95
C ASP A 101 0.58 13.97 -1.20
N GLY A 102 -0.49 14.49 -0.60
CA GLY A 102 -1.85 13.99 -0.73
C GLY A 102 -2.25 12.93 0.31
N MET A 103 -1.42 12.62 1.31
CA MET A 103 -1.78 11.73 2.42
C MET A 103 -2.39 12.55 3.57
N PRO A 104 -3.72 12.46 3.82
CA PRO A 104 -4.39 13.32 4.77
C PRO A 104 -4.02 12.97 6.23
N SER A 105 -4.17 13.96 7.12
CA SER A 105 -4.17 13.71 8.56
C SER A 105 -5.52 13.13 8.99
N PHE A 106 -5.47 12.12 9.86
CA PHE A 106 -6.59 11.44 10.48
C PHE A 106 -6.77 11.82 11.95
N SER A 107 -6.06 12.84 12.44
CA SER A 107 -6.06 13.26 13.85
C SER A 107 -7.44 13.57 14.44
N LYS A 108 -8.43 13.88 13.61
CA LYS A 108 -9.81 14.15 14.03
C LYS A 108 -10.66 12.90 14.22
N ILE A 109 -10.23 11.75 13.69
CA ILE A 109 -11.05 10.52 13.62
C ILE A 109 -10.32 9.26 14.10
N LEU A 110 -9.00 9.30 14.26
CA LEU A 110 -8.20 8.20 14.79
C LEU A 110 -7.42 8.65 16.02
N SER A 111 -7.37 7.78 17.03
CA SER A 111 -6.51 7.93 18.20
C SER A 111 -5.09 7.42 17.92
N ALA A 112 -4.16 7.70 18.84
CA ALA A 112 -2.82 7.12 18.80
C ALA A 112 -2.84 5.58 18.87
N ASP A 113 -3.83 5.01 19.56
CA ASP A 113 -3.97 3.57 19.75
C ASP A 113 -4.46 2.90 18.47
N ASP A 114 -5.42 3.53 17.78
CA ASP A 114 -5.90 3.10 16.47
C ASP A 114 -4.77 3.08 15.45
N VAL A 115 -3.94 4.12 15.45
CA VAL A 115 -2.80 4.21 14.52
C VAL A 115 -1.71 3.20 14.85
N ARG A 116 -1.48 2.88 16.13
CA ARG A 116 -0.61 1.75 16.51
C ARG A 116 -1.16 0.42 16.02
N ALA A 117 -2.48 0.20 16.12
CA ALA A 117 -3.12 -1.01 15.63
C ALA A 117 -3.00 -1.14 14.10
N ILE A 118 -3.25 -0.06 13.34
CA ILE A 118 -3.08 -0.04 11.88
C ILE A 118 -1.61 -0.34 11.50
N ARG A 119 -0.64 0.27 12.19
CA ARG A 119 0.78 0.00 11.97
C ARG A 119 1.12 -1.48 12.20
N ALA A 120 0.62 -2.06 13.30
CA ALA A 120 0.80 -3.48 13.61
C ALA A 120 0.22 -4.37 12.51
N TYR A 121 -0.96 -4.02 12.01
CA TYR A 121 -1.59 -4.72 10.88
C TYR A 121 -0.72 -4.68 9.60
N VAL A 122 -0.21 -3.50 9.22
CA VAL A 122 0.67 -3.36 8.04
C VAL A 122 1.94 -4.20 8.17
N ILE A 123 2.57 -4.22 9.36
CA ILE A 123 3.75 -5.05 9.64
C ILE A 123 3.40 -6.54 9.50
N ALA A 124 2.29 -6.98 10.09
CA ALA A 124 1.85 -8.36 10.01
C ALA A 124 1.58 -8.78 8.55
N ARG A 125 0.92 -7.93 7.76
CA ARG A 125 0.67 -8.17 6.33
C ARG A 125 1.95 -8.25 5.50
N SER A 126 2.94 -7.41 5.81
CA SER A 126 4.27 -7.50 5.19
C SER A 126 4.92 -8.86 5.46
N GLN A 127 4.93 -9.29 6.72
CA GLN A 127 5.49 -10.59 7.13
C GLN A 127 4.76 -11.78 6.51
N GLU A 128 3.43 -11.76 6.53
CA GLU A 128 2.58 -12.83 5.98
C GLU A 128 2.83 -13.05 4.48
N THR A 129 3.10 -11.96 3.75
CA THR A 129 3.24 -11.99 2.28
C THR A 129 4.69 -11.94 1.80
N ALA A 130 5.68 -11.99 2.71
CA ALA A 130 7.11 -11.92 2.39
C ALA A 130 7.68 -13.19 1.73
N LYS A 131 7.01 -14.33 1.92
CA LYS A 131 7.34 -15.57 1.22
C LYS A 131 6.35 -15.73 0.06
N PRO A 132 6.76 -16.21 -1.12
CA PRO A 132 5.81 -16.69 -2.11
C PRO A 132 4.88 -17.65 -1.37
N THR A 133 3.58 -17.36 -1.36
CA THR A 133 2.59 -18.29 -0.85
C THR A 133 2.90 -19.62 -1.52
N GLN A 134 3.38 -20.60 -0.74
CA GLN A 134 3.24 -21.99 -1.13
C GLN A 134 1.74 -22.13 -1.32
N ILE A 135 1.30 -22.11 -2.58
CA ILE A 135 -0.04 -22.50 -2.97
C ILE A 135 -0.06 -23.99 -2.60
N SER A 136 -0.31 -24.24 -1.31
CA SER A 136 -0.48 -25.58 -0.79
C SER A 136 -1.69 -26.10 -1.52
N GLN A 137 -1.42 -27.09 -2.37
CA GLN A 137 -2.40 -27.90 -3.07
C GLN A 137 -3.52 -28.21 -2.09
N ARG A 138 -4.68 -27.62 -2.32
CA ARG A 138 -5.91 -28.08 -1.69
C ARG A 138 -6.37 -29.28 -2.52
N PRO A 139 -6.63 -30.46 -1.92
CA PRO A 139 -7.13 -31.62 -2.63
C PRO A 139 -8.50 -31.35 -3.26
#